data_AF-A0A2N3F7U7-F1
#
_entry.id   AF-A0A2N3F7U7-F1
#
_cell.length_a   1.000
_cell.length_b   1.000
_cell.length_c   1.000
_cell.angle_alpha   90.00
_cell.angle_beta   90.00
_cell.angle_gamma   90.00
#
_symmetry.space_group_name_H-M   'P 1'
#
loop_
_entity.id
_entity.type
_entity.pdbx_description
1 polymer ?
#
loop_
_entity_poly.entity_id
_entity_poly.type
_entity_poly.pdbx_seq_one_letter_code
_entity_poly.pdbx_strand_id
1 'polypeptide(L)'
;MNTKRIQPPAPLVISERTPLYWECVSCGFLSEDPRYGAGEIACPRCKADSADRRQFPPERLRRLDARIRGYHADGESEIVVILAATFLESLIEDILARIMQANGASVKLRATVLDTQRAVGQRIGRLFPALTGEQFEDAAAEMGFGEFPRRWRSLRAERNAFIHDSSFEAAKEELTQSTAAEAMALLDQAYKLFVRINNRFVADGFHRQSQA
;
A
#
# COMPACT_ATOMS: atom_id res chain seq x y z
N MET A 1 -6.51 -41.59 -9.56
CA MET A 1 -6.68 -40.13 -9.60
C MET A 1 -6.16 -39.56 -8.29
N ASN A 2 -5.06 -38.81 -8.32
CA ASN A 2 -4.36 -38.33 -7.13
C ASN A 2 -4.94 -36.95 -6.74
N THR A 3 -5.92 -36.93 -5.84
CA THR A 3 -6.48 -35.69 -5.28
C THR A 3 -5.43 -35.08 -4.35
N LYS A 4 -4.60 -34.18 -4.88
CA LYS A 4 -3.78 -33.28 -4.05
C LYS A 4 -4.74 -32.56 -3.10
N ARG A 5 -4.71 -32.94 -1.82
CA ARG A 5 -5.34 -32.16 -0.75
C ARG A 5 -4.71 -30.77 -0.79
N ILE A 6 -5.45 -29.80 -1.30
CA ILE A 6 -5.08 -28.39 -1.18
C ILE A 6 -5.15 -28.09 0.32
N GLN A 7 -3.98 -27.92 0.92
CA GLN A 7 -3.88 -27.55 2.33
C GLN A 7 -4.53 -26.16 2.48
N PRO A 8 -5.45 -25.96 3.43
CA PRO A 8 -6.04 -24.65 3.64
C PRO A 8 -4.91 -23.64 3.92
N PRO A 9 -4.99 -22.41 3.39
CA PRO A 9 -3.98 -21.39 3.64
C PRO A 9 -3.84 -21.19 5.15
N ALA A 10 -2.60 -20.96 5.60
CA ALA A 10 -2.33 -20.66 7.00
C ALA A 10 -3.23 -19.50 7.47
N PRO A 11 -3.73 -19.53 8.72
CA PRO A 11 -4.55 -18.45 9.24
C PRO A 11 -3.82 -17.10 9.11
N LEU A 12 -4.54 -16.12 8.58
CA LEU A 12 -4.02 -14.76 8.41
C LEU A 12 -3.81 -14.14 9.80
N VAL A 13 -2.55 -13.87 10.15
CA VAL A 13 -2.21 -13.16 11.39
C VAL A 13 -2.46 -11.67 11.18
N ILE A 14 -3.52 -11.15 11.78
CA ILE A 14 -3.85 -9.71 11.78
C ILE A 14 -3.10 -9.04 12.93
N SER A 15 -2.35 -7.98 12.63
CA SER A 15 -1.68 -7.17 13.65
C SER A 15 -2.70 -6.40 14.50
N GLU A 16 -2.44 -6.27 15.80
CA GLU A 16 -3.24 -5.40 16.67
C GLU A 16 -2.85 -3.91 16.53
N ARG A 17 -1.68 -3.63 15.95
CA ARG A 17 -1.13 -2.27 15.89
C ARG A 17 -0.77 -1.87 14.46
N THR A 18 -0.91 -0.58 14.20
CA THR A 18 -0.44 0.07 12.98
C THR A 18 1.07 -0.09 12.82
N PRO A 19 1.55 -0.73 11.73
CA PRO A 19 2.96 -0.79 11.41
C PRO A 19 3.55 0.61 11.24
N LEU A 20 4.80 0.77 11.68
CA LEU A 20 5.44 2.06 11.81
C LEU A 20 6.86 2.00 11.24
N TYR A 21 7.14 2.89 10.29
CA TYR A 21 8.39 2.93 9.54
C TYR A 21 8.97 4.34 9.57
N TRP A 22 10.28 4.44 9.47
CA TRP A 22 11.02 5.69 9.49
C TRP A 22 11.64 5.98 8.13
N GLU A 23 11.48 7.22 7.70
CA GLU A 23 11.87 7.72 6.40
C GLU A 23 13.13 8.59 6.47
N CYS A 24 14.08 8.30 5.58
CA CYS A 24 15.21 9.17 5.28
C CYS A 24 14.72 10.43 4.57
N VAL A 25 14.96 11.62 5.15
CA VAL A 25 14.59 12.88 4.50
C VAL A 25 15.39 13.19 3.23
N SER A 26 16.57 12.57 3.07
CA SER A 26 17.45 12.82 1.93
C SER A 26 17.09 12.00 0.69
N CYS A 27 16.81 10.70 0.85
CA CYS A 27 16.53 9.81 -0.29
C CYS A 27 15.19 9.07 -0.21
N GLY A 28 14.41 9.24 0.86
CA GLY A 28 13.11 8.58 1.02
C GLY A 28 13.18 7.09 1.41
N PHE A 29 14.35 6.54 1.76
CA PHE A 29 14.46 5.16 2.26
C PHE A 29 13.62 4.95 3.52
N LEU A 30 12.87 3.84 3.56
CA LEU A 30 12.00 3.43 4.67
C LEU A 30 12.58 2.22 5.41
N SER A 31 12.59 2.28 6.74
CA SER A 31 13.03 1.17 7.62
C SER A 31 12.07 0.97 8.79
N GLU A 32 11.93 -0.27 9.22
CA GLU A 32 11.26 -0.62 10.49
C GLU A 32 12.23 -0.68 11.68
N ASP A 33 13.55 -0.58 11.47
CA ASP A 33 14.55 -0.64 12.54
C ASP A 33 14.39 0.57 13.51
N PRO A 34 14.04 0.34 14.79
CA PRO A 34 13.90 1.43 15.75
C PRO A 34 15.17 2.28 15.92
N ARG A 35 16.35 1.66 15.80
CA ARG A 35 17.65 2.35 15.86
C ARG A 35 17.81 3.32 14.71
N TYR A 36 17.27 2.97 13.53
CA TYR A 36 17.23 3.89 12.39
C TYR A 36 16.39 5.13 12.68
N GLY A 37 15.25 4.96 13.36
CA GLY A 37 14.36 6.05 13.76
C GLY A 37 14.90 6.93 14.85
N ALA A 38 15.65 6.34 15.78
CA ALA A 38 16.37 7.07 16.82
C ALA A 38 17.58 7.85 16.29
N GLY A 39 17.94 7.68 15.01
CA GLY A 39 19.12 8.30 14.42
C GLY A 39 20.44 7.65 14.83
N GLU A 40 20.41 6.45 15.43
CA GLU A 40 21.60 5.72 15.87
C GLU A 40 22.38 5.10 14.70
N ILE A 41 21.73 4.89 13.56
CA ILE A 41 22.35 4.36 12.35
C ILE A 41 22.08 5.27 11.13
N ALA A 42 23.14 5.51 10.35
CA ALA A 42 23.08 6.26 9.10
C ALA A 42 22.16 5.58 8.08
N CYS A 43 21.62 6.35 7.12
CA CYS A 43 20.83 5.79 6.03
C CYS A 43 21.67 4.77 5.24
N PRO A 44 21.21 3.50 5.10
CA PRO A 44 22.01 2.49 4.40
C PRO A 44 22.21 2.82 2.92
N ARG A 45 21.30 3.61 2.34
CA ARG A 45 21.32 4.07 0.94
C ARG A 45 22.23 5.28 0.74
N CYS A 46 21.83 6.45 1.24
CA CYS A 46 22.55 7.70 0.98
C CYS A 46 23.59 8.09 2.04
N LYS A 47 23.77 7.27 3.09
CA LYS A 47 24.68 7.53 4.23
C LYS A 47 24.37 8.80 5.04
N ALA A 48 23.22 9.44 4.82
CA ALA A 48 22.81 10.58 5.61
C ALA A 48 22.62 10.23 7.09
N ASP A 49 23.29 10.99 7.95
CA ASP A 49 23.32 10.81 9.40
C ASP A 49 22.27 11.67 10.13
N SER A 50 21.20 12.07 9.42
CA SER A 50 20.22 12.98 10.01
C SER A 50 19.44 12.31 11.16
N ALA A 51 19.41 12.97 12.32
CA ALA A 51 18.48 12.66 13.39
C ALA A 51 17.01 12.92 12.97
N ASP A 52 16.81 13.77 11.96
CA ASP A 52 15.48 14.10 11.44
C ASP A 52 14.95 12.98 10.54
N ARG A 53 14.38 11.94 11.15
CA ARG A 53 13.63 10.89 10.47
C ARG A 53 12.15 11.21 10.50
N ARG A 54 11.45 11.06 9.37
CA ARG A 54 10.00 11.24 9.32
C ARG A 54 9.30 9.91 9.54
N GLN A 55 8.09 9.96 10.08
CA GLN A 55 7.27 8.76 10.25
C GLN A 55 6.49 8.46 8.98
N PHE A 56 6.49 7.19 8.60
CA PHE A 56 5.71 6.64 7.50
C PHE A 56 4.80 5.50 8.00
N PRO A 57 3.55 5.46 7.54
CA PRO A 57 2.88 6.46 6.71
C PRO A 57 2.59 7.75 7.52
N PRO A 58 2.16 8.84 6.86
CA PRO A 58 1.81 10.08 7.54
C PRO A 58 0.77 9.86 8.66
N GLU A 59 0.82 10.70 9.70
CA GLU A 59 -0.07 10.65 10.88
C GLU A 59 -1.56 10.54 10.51
N ARG A 60 -2.00 11.19 9.42
CA ARG A 60 -3.37 11.07 8.92
C ARG A 60 -3.74 9.63 8.55
N LEU A 61 -2.88 8.92 7.83
CA LEU A 61 -3.11 7.53 7.43
C LEU A 61 -3.00 6.60 8.65
N ARG A 62 -2.07 6.85 9.58
CA ARG A 62 -2.00 6.08 10.83
C ARG A 62 -3.27 6.18 11.68
N ARG A 63 -3.85 7.38 11.80
CA ARG A 63 -5.15 7.57 12.47
C ARG A 63 -6.32 6.93 11.73
N LEU A 64 -6.24 6.81 10.41
CA LEU A 64 -7.23 6.06 9.65
C LEU A 64 -7.12 4.56 9.94
N ASP A 65 -5.91 3.99 9.90
CA ASP A 65 -5.69 2.57 10.24
C ASP A 65 -6.14 2.25 11.69
N ALA A 66 -5.77 3.08 12.66
CA ALA A 66 -6.20 2.88 14.05
C ALA A 66 -7.74 2.83 14.19
N ARG A 67 -8.47 3.65 13.42
CA ARG A 67 -9.93 3.60 13.39
C ARG A 67 -10.45 2.33 12.71
N ILE A 68 -9.85 1.91 11.59
CA ILE A 68 -10.21 0.66 10.90
C ILE A 68 -10.08 -0.53 11.86
N ARG A 69 -8.97 -0.61 12.61
CA ARG A 69 -8.74 -1.66 13.62
C ARG A 69 -9.78 -1.61 14.74
N GLY A 70 -10.16 -0.41 15.19
CA GLY A 70 -11.26 -0.22 16.15
C GLY A 70 -12.58 -0.81 15.65
N TYR A 71 -13.02 -0.41 14.46
CA TYR A 71 -14.23 -0.94 13.84
C TYR A 71 -14.19 -2.46 13.62
N HIS A 72 -13.01 -3.01 13.30
CA HIS A 72 -12.85 -4.46 13.20
C HIS A 72 -13.01 -5.17 14.55
N ALA A 73 -12.49 -4.59 15.64
CA ALA A 73 -12.69 -5.12 16.98
C ALA A 73 -14.17 -5.06 17.42
N ASP A 74 -14.89 -4.04 16.98
CA ASP A 74 -16.32 -3.85 17.25
C ASP A 74 -17.23 -4.73 16.35
N GLY A 75 -16.66 -5.42 15.36
CA GLY A 75 -17.40 -6.29 14.44
C GLY A 75 -18.10 -5.55 13.28
N GLU A 76 -17.76 -4.29 13.04
CA GLU A 76 -18.38 -3.42 12.02
C GLU A 76 -17.82 -3.71 10.61
N SER A 77 -18.21 -4.85 10.03
CA SER A 77 -17.61 -5.42 8.82
C SER A 77 -17.65 -4.50 7.59
N GLU A 78 -18.79 -3.85 7.35
CA GLU A 78 -18.99 -2.94 6.22
C GLU A 78 -18.06 -1.73 6.30
N ILE A 79 -17.98 -1.12 7.49
CA ILE A 79 -17.12 0.02 7.75
C ILE A 79 -15.66 -0.37 7.53
N VAL A 80 -15.23 -1.52 8.05
CA VAL A 80 -13.86 -2.04 7.88
C VAL A 80 -13.51 -2.18 6.40
N VAL A 81 -14.35 -2.84 5.61
CA VAL A 81 -14.08 -3.09 4.19
C VAL A 81 -13.99 -1.77 3.41
N ILE A 82 -14.94 -0.84 3.63
CA ILE A 82 -14.97 0.45 2.94
C ILE A 82 -13.72 1.28 3.28
N LEU A 83 -13.39 1.40 4.57
CA LEU A 83 -12.26 2.20 5.02
C LEU A 83 -10.92 1.56 4.66
N ALA A 84 -10.78 0.23 4.74
CA ALA A 84 -9.58 -0.47 4.32
C ALA A 84 -9.34 -0.33 2.82
N ALA A 85 -10.37 -0.49 1.98
CA ALA A 85 -10.24 -0.25 0.54
C ALA A 85 -9.79 1.18 0.25
N THR A 86 -10.40 2.17 0.92
CA THR A 86 -10.04 3.59 0.79
C THR A 86 -8.60 3.87 1.25
N PHE A 87 -8.17 3.21 2.33
CA PHE A 87 -6.80 3.30 2.84
C PHE A 87 -5.79 2.78 1.83
N LEU A 88 -6.03 1.60 1.26
CA LEU A 88 -5.17 0.99 0.24
C LEU A 88 -5.07 1.88 -1.01
N GLU A 89 -6.19 2.49 -1.43
CA GLU A 89 -6.24 3.43 -2.55
C GLU A 89 -5.47 4.73 -2.27
N SER A 90 -5.53 5.23 -1.02
CA SER A 90 -4.75 6.40 -0.60
C SER A 90 -3.24 6.09 -0.54
N LEU A 91 -2.89 4.87 -0.12
CA LEU A 91 -1.49 4.48 0.04
C LEU A 91 -0.79 4.23 -1.30
N ILE A 92 -1.49 3.67 -2.30
CA ILE A 92 -0.93 3.59 -3.66
C ILE A 92 -0.77 4.98 -4.29
N GLU A 93 -1.69 5.91 -4.02
CA GLU A 93 -1.60 7.30 -4.50
C GLU A 93 -0.35 7.99 -3.93
N ASP A 94 -0.11 7.85 -2.63
CA ASP A 94 1.08 8.38 -1.97
C ASP A 94 2.38 7.83 -2.58
N ILE A 95 2.44 6.53 -2.85
CA ILE A 95 3.61 5.90 -3.48
C ILE A 95 3.83 6.40 -4.90
N LEU A 96 2.78 6.50 -5.70
CA LEU A 96 2.91 7.02 -7.06
C LEU A 96 3.39 8.48 -7.03
N ALA A 97 2.89 9.29 -6.12
CA ALA A 97 3.37 10.66 -5.90
C ALA A 97 4.86 10.70 -5.52
N ARG A 98 5.32 9.74 -4.72
CA ARG A 98 6.73 9.60 -4.31
C ARG A 98 7.63 9.15 -5.47
N ILE A 99 7.19 8.17 -6.26
CA ILE A 99 7.94 7.72 -7.46
C ILE A 99 8.02 8.86 -8.49
N MET A 100 6.92 9.57 -8.74
CA MET A 100 6.93 10.75 -9.61
C MET A 100 7.91 11.81 -9.12
N GLN A 101 7.96 12.06 -7.80
CA GLN A 101 8.93 12.99 -7.22
C GLN A 101 10.37 12.54 -7.43
N ALA A 102 10.66 11.26 -7.24
CA ALA A 102 11.97 10.68 -7.53
C ALA A 102 12.35 10.82 -9.02
N ASN A 103 11.36 10.84 -9.91
CA ASN A 103 11.53 11.14 -11.34
C ASN A 103 11.52 12.65 -11.67
N GLY A 104 11.67 13.52 -10.66
CA GLY A 104 11.78 14.97 -10.86
C GLY A 104 10.45 15.69 -11.15
N ALA A 105 9.30 15.03 -10.99
CA ALA A 105 8.01 15.67 -11.22
C ALA A 105 7.71 16.76 -10.17
N SER A 106 7.33 17.95 -10.65
CA SER A 106 6.92 19.06 -9.78
C SER A 106 5.65 18.72 -8.98
N VAL A 107 5.42 19.43 -7.87
CA VAL A 107 4.19 19.29 -7.05
C VAL A 107 2.93 19.47 -7.91
N LYS A 108 2.91 20.47 -8.79
CA LYS A 108 1.76 20.77 -9.66
C LYS A 108 1.49 19.64 -10.66
N LEU A 109 2.54 19.07 -11.25
CA LEU A 109 2.39 17.95 -12.19
C LEU A 109 1.85 16.71 -11.49
N ARG A 110 2.39 16.39 -10.30
CA ARG A 110 1.90 15.25 -9.48
C ARG A 110 0.42 15.38 -9.16
N ALA A 111 0.00 16.53 -8.62
CA ALA A 111 -1.41 16.79 -8.32
C ALA A 111 -2.29 16.64 -9.57
N THR A 112 -1.90 17.25 -10.68
CA THR A 112 -2.67 17.19 -11.93
C THR A 112 -2.84 15.75 -12.45
N VAL A 113 -1.77 14.95 -12.46
CA VAL A 113 -1.80 13.56 -12.95
C VAL A 113 -2.69 12.70 -12.05
N LEU A 114 -2.54 12.81 -10.72
CA LEU A 114 -3.30 12.00 -9.76
C LEU A 114 -4.79 12.38 -9.75
N ASP A 115 -5.12 13.66 -9.96
CA ASP A 115 -6.50 14.14 -10.11
C ASP A 115 -7.16 13.67 -11.42
N THR A 116 -6.38 13.59 -12.51
CA THR A 116 -6.88 13.17 -13.83
C THR A 116 -7.09 11.66 -13.89
N GLN A 117 -6.21 10.89 -13.27
CA GLN A 117 -6.29 9.42 -13.22
C GLN A 117 -7.11 8.94 -12.03
N ARG A 118 -8.42 9.23 -12.01
CA ARG A 118 -9.29 8.93 -10.86
C ARG A 118 -9.45 7.43 -10.57
N ALA A 119 -9.35 6.58 -11.59
CA ALA A 119 -9.53 5.15 -11.43
C ALA A 119 -8.22 4.47 -10.98
N VAL A 120 -8.27 3.78 -9.84
CA VAL A 120 -7.14 2.99 -9.31
C VAL A 120 -6.63 1.96 -10.32
N GLY A 121 -7.52 1.38 -11.12
CA GLY A 121 -7.12 0.47 -12.21
C GLY A 121 -6.21 1.14 -13.26
N GLN A 122 -6.44 2.41 -13.58
CA GLN A 122 -5.57 3.17 -14.50
C GLN A 122 -4.24 3.55 -13.84
N ARG A 123 -4.28 3.89 -12.55
CA ARG A 123 -3.06 4.17 -11.76
C ARG A 123 -2.13 2.96 -11.70
N ILE A 124 -2.68 1.78 -11.42
CA ILE A 124 -1.92 0.53 -11.34
C ILE A 124 -1.53 0.02 -12.73
N GLY A 125 -2.46 -0.03 -13.68
CA GLY A 125 -2.23 -0.66 -14.99
C GLY A 125 -1.56 0.22 -16.04
N ARG A 126 -1.44 1.53 -15.82
CA ARG A 126 -0.78 2.45 -16.77
C ARG A 126 0.25 3.36 -16.13
N LEU A 127 -0.14 4.07 -15.07
CA LEU A 127 0.77 5.07 -14.47
C LEU A 127 1.96 4.39 -13.79
N PHE A 128 1.75 3.33 -13.01
CA PHE A 128 2.84 2.60 -12.37
C PHE A 128 3.86 2.06 -13.40
N PRO A 129 3.46 1.29 -14.44
CA PRO A 129 4.39 0.86 -15.49
C PRO A 129 5.10 2.00 -16.21
N ALA A 130 4.41 3.11 -16.48
CA ALA A 130 5.02 4.27 -17.12
C ALA A 130 6.12 4.92 -16.26
N LEU A 131 6.02 4.81 -14.93
CA LEU A 131 6.98 5.39 -13.98
C LEU A 131 8.12 4.44 -13.62
N THR A 132 7.88 3.12 -13.63
CA THR A 132 8.82 2.11 -13.13
C THR A 132 9.41 1.22 -14.22
N GLY A 133 8.76 1.13 -15.39
CA GLY A 133 9.10 0.19 -16.45
C GLY A 133 8.60 -1.24 -16.21
N GLU A 134 7.85 -1.49 -15.13
CA GLU A 134 7.42 -2.84 -14.71
C GLU A 134 5.92 -2.87 -14.40
N GLN A 135 5.26 -4.02 -14.62
CA GLN A 135 3.88 -4.20 -14.16
C GLN A 135 3.83 -4.29 -12.64
N PHE A 136 2.76 -3.75 -12.03
CA PHE A 136 2.61 -3.77 -10.58
C PHE A 136 2.50 -5.21 -10.04
N GLU A 137 1.82 -6.08 -10.76
CA GLU A 137 1.69 -7.50 -10.45
C GLU A 137 3.04 -8.21 -10.39
N ASP A 138 3.91 -7.95 -11.36
CA ASP A 138 5.25 -8.54 -11.44
C ASP A 138 6.12 -8.03 -10.28
N ALA A 139 6.14 -6.71 -10.05
CA ALA A 139 6.87 -6.11 -8.94
C ALA A 139 6.38 -6.64 -7.57
N ALA A 140 5.07 -6.82 -7.39
CA ALA A 140 4.51 -7.38 -6.16
C ALA A 140 4.91 -8.85 -5.99
N ALA A 141 4.88 -9.65 -7.07
CA ALA A 141 5.27 -11.05 -7.06
C ALA A 141 6.75 -11.23 -6.69
N GLU A 142 7.65 -10.46 -7.31
CA GLU A 142 9.09 -10.45 -6.97
C GLU A 142 9.34 -10.09 -5.50
N MET A 143 8.49 -9.25 -4.91
CA MET A 143 8.56 -8.86 -3.51
C MET A 143 7.87 -9.87 -2.57
N GLY A 144 7.39 -11.01 -3.07
CA GLY A 144 6.73 -12.06 -2.27
C GLY A 144 5.25 -11.84 -2.00
N PHE A 145 4.60 -10.92 -2.73
CA PHE A 145 3.19 -10.54 -2.58
C PHE A 145 2.38 -10.78 -3.87
N GLY A 146 2.67 -11.84 -4.62
CA GLY A 146 2.04 -12.09 -5.94
C GLY A 146 0.51 -12.18 -5.93
N GLU A 147 -0.09 -12.64 -4.82
CA GLU A 147 -1.55 -12.71 -4.67
C GLU A 147 -2.19 -11.38 -4.29
N PHE A 148 -1.42 -10.42 -3.79
CA PHE A 148 -1.93 -9.15 -3.26
C PHE A 148 -2.76 -8.37 -4.29
N PRO A 149 -2.29 -8.14 -5.54
CA PRO A 149 -3.07 -7.37 -6.52
C PRO A 149 -4.42 -8.02 -6.85
N ARG A 150 -4.46 -9.36 -6.95
CA ARG A 150 -5.70 -10.11 -7.24
C ARG A 150 -6.69 -9.99 -6.08
N ARG A 151 -6.22 -10.24 -4.85
CA ARG A 151 -7.04 -10.15 -3.63
C ARG A 151 -7.57 -8.73 -3.42
N TRP A 152 -6.74 -7.72 -3.65
CA TRP A 152 -7.16 -6.32 -3.58
C TRP A 152 -8.20 -5.96 -4.65
N ARG A 153 -8.05 -6.45 -5.89
CA ARG A 153 -9.08 -6.30 -6.93
C ARG A 153 -10.41 -6.92 -6.50
N SER A 154 -10.39 -8.12 -5.92
CA SER A 154 -11.60 -8.74 -5.35
C SER A 154 -12.22 -7.90 -4.25
N LEU A 155 -11.44 -7.44 -3.25
CA LEU A 155 -11.96 -6.58 -2.18
C LEU A 155 -12.62 -5.30 -2.73
N ARG A 156 -12.01 -4.68 -3.75
CA ARG A 156 -12.58 -3.49 -4.40
C ARG A 156 -13.89 -3.80 -5.14
N ALA A 157 -13.98 -4.95 -5.80
CA ALA A 157 -15.21 -5.40 -6.45
C ALA A 157 -16.33 -5.60 -5.43
N GLU A 158 -16.04 -6.31 -4.32
CA GLU A 158 -16.98 -6.52 -3.20
C GLU A 158 -17.48 -5.19 -2.62
N ARG A 159 -16.57 -4.26 -2.35
CA ARG A 159 -16.91 -2.91 -1.86
C ARG A 159 -17.77 -2.15 -2.87
N ASN A 160 -17.44 -2.22 -4.16
CA ASN A 160 -18.19 -1.52 -5.19
C ASN A 160 -19.59 -2.09 -5.38
N ALA A 161 -19.76 -3.42 -5.34
CA ALA A 161 -21.06 -4.08 -5.43
C ALA A 161 -21.97 -3.78 -4.22
N PHE A 162 -21.37 -3.50 -3.05
CA PHE A 162 -22.08 -3.05 -1.86
C PHE A 162 -22.50 -1.57 -1.93
N ILE A 163 -21.58 -0.68 -2.34
CA ILE A 163 -21.86 0.77 -2.39
C ILE A 163 -22.73 1.14 -3.59
N HIS A 164 -22.46 0.53 -4.74
CA HIS A 164 -23.10 0.84 -5.99
C HIS A 164 -24.05 -0.30 -6.33
N ASP A 165 -25.35 0.03 -6.34
CA ASP A 165 -26.41 -0.80 -6.89
C ASP A 165 -26.21 -0.88 -8.42
N SER A 166 -25.20 -1.64 -8.84
CA SER A 166 -24.77 -1.67 -10.23
C SER A 166 -25.73 -2.58 -11.00
N SER A 167 -26.36 -2.06 -12.05
CA SER A 167 -27.39 -2.73 -12.84
C SER A 167 -26.96 -4.03 -13.57
N PHE A 168 -25.73 -4.52 -13.37
CA PHE A 168 -25.14 -5.67 -14.07
C PHE A 168 -24.64 -6.79 -13.14
N GLU A 169 -24.42 -6.52 -11.85
CA GLU A 169 -24.12 -7.52 -10.82
C GLU A 169 -25.20 -7.42 -9.75
N ALA A 170 -25.66 -8.55 -9.21
CA ALA A 170 -26.64 -8.52 -8.12
C ALA A 170 -26.07 -7.67 -6.98
N ALA A 171 -26.80 -6.63 -6.58
CA ALA A 171 -26.41 -5.74 -5.49
C ALA A 171 -26.03 -6.58 -4.27
N LYS A 172 -24.89 -6.27 -3.67
CA LYS A 172 -24.48 -6.97 -2.46
C LYS A 172 -25.08 -6.25 -1.26
N GLU A 173 -26.05 -6.89 -0.60
CA GLU A 173 -26.75 -6.27 0.53
C GLU A 173 -25.86 -6.13 1.78
N GLU A 174 -24.85 -6.99 1.95
CA GLU A 174 -24.02 -7.04 3.16
C GLU A 174 -22.55 -7.34 2.88
N LEU A 175 -21.65 -6.80 3.70
CA LEU A 175 -20.24 -7.19 3.74
C LEU A 175 -19.96 -8.01 5.00
N THR A 176 -19.47 -9.24 4.80
CA THR A 176 -19.34 -10.23 5.88
C THR A 176 -18.08 -10.03 6.73
N GLN A 177 -18.07 -10.63 7.93
CA GLN A 177 -16.87 -10.74 8.79
C GLN A 177 -15.68 -11.36 8.06
N SER A 178 -15.92 -12.32 7.17
CA SER A 178 -14.85 -12.92 6.36
C SER A 178 -14.23 -11.90 5.39
N THR A 179 -15.05 -11.03 4.78
CA THR A 179 -14.58 -9.96 3.91
C THR A 179 -13.81 -8.89 4.70
N ALA A 180 -14.25 -8.58 5.91
CA ALA A 180 -13.54 -7.67 6.81
C ALA A 180 -12.16 -8.22 7.24
N ALA A 181 -12.09 -9.50 7.62
CA ALA A 181 -10.82 -10.16 7.95
C ALA A 181 -9.85 -10.18 6.76
N GLU A 182 -10.35 -10.42 5.55
CA GLU A 182 -9.58 -10.32 4.31
C GLU A 182 -9.04 -8.89 4.07
N ALA A 183 -9.88 -7.87 4.33
CA ALA A 183 -9.48 -6.48 4.23
C ALA A 183 -8.35 -6.12 5.21
N MET A 184 -8.44 -6.60 6.45
CA MET A 184 -7.39 -6.43 7.47
C MET A 184 -6.07 -7.10 7.07
N ALA A 185 -6.14 -8.31 6.53
CA ALA A 185 -4.95 -9.01 6.04
C ALA A 185 -4.28 -8.28 4.86
N LEU A 186 -5.07 -7.72 3.95
CA LEU A 186 -4.55 -6.88 2.86
C LEU A 186 -3.93 -5.60 3.39
N LEU A 187 -4.54 -4.96 4.38
CA LEU A 187 -4.01 -3.77 5.02
C LEU A 187 -2.61 -4.03 5.61
N ASP A 188 -2.42 -5.13 6.33
CA ASP A 188 -1.12 -5.49 6.91
C ASP A 188 -0.06 -5.85 5.84
N GLN A 189 -0.47 -6.51 4.75
CA GLN A 189 0.41 -6.81 3.62
C GLN A 189 0.83 -5.54 2.86
N ALA A 190 -0.09 -4.58 2.70
CA ALA A 190 0.15 -3.34 1.99
C ALA A 190 1.34 -2.58 2.56
N TYR A 191 1.44 -2.43 3.88
CA TYR A 191 2.59 -1.77 4.51
C TYR A 191 3.93 -2.34 4.04
N LYS A 192 4.08 -3.66 4.11
CA LYS A 192 5.33 -4.34 3.75
C LYS A 192 5.62 -4.24 2.26
N LEU A 193 4.62 -4.48 1.42
CA LEU A 193 4.75 -4.37 -0.03
C LEU A 193 5.16 -2.95 -0.43
N PHE A 194 4.46 -1.96 0.10
CA PHE A 194 4.64 -0.57 -0.27
C PHE A 194 5.94 0.04 0.24
N VAL A 195 6.43 -0.37 1.41
CA VAL A 195 7.79 -0.05 1.86
C VAL A 195 8.84 -0.60 0.89
N ARG A 196 8.67 -1.85 0.42
CA ARG A 196 9.58 -2.46 -0.56
C ARG A 196 9.55 -1.75 -1.92
N ILE A 197 8.35 -1.41 -2.40
CA ILE A 197 8.16 -0.62 -3.63
C ILE A 197 8.83 0.75 -3.50
N ASN A 198 8.59 1.48 -2.41
CA ASN A 198 9.23 2.78 -2.17
C ASN A 198 10.75 2.64 -2.15
N ASN A 199 11.29 1.67 -1.43
CA ASN A 199 12.74 1.50 -1.34
C ASN A 199 13.37 1.18 -2.72
N ARG A 200 12.68 0.43 -3.58
CA ARG A 200 13.15 0.10 -4.93
C ARG A 200 13.03 1.26 -5.93
N PHE A 201 11.89 1.97 -5.95
CA PHE A 201 11.61 2.93 -7.02
C PHE A 201 11.76 4.39 -6.62
N VAL A 202 11.83 4.67 -5.32
CA VAL A 202 12.09 6.01 -4.78
C VAL A 202 13.54 6.07 -4.32
N ALA A 203 13.90 5.30 -3.28
CA ALA A 203 15.22 5.42 -2.67
C ALA A 203 16.38 4.99 -3.60
N ASP A 204 16.23 3.89 -4.34
CA ASP A 204 17.25 3.47 -5.31
C ASP A 204 17.19 4.28 -6.61
N GLY A 205 16.02 4.82 -6.97
CA GLY A 205 15.83 5.69 -8.14
C GLY A 205 16.59 7.01 -8.03
N PHE A 206 16.60 7.62 -6.84
CA PHE A 206 17.38 8.83 -6.55
C PHE A 206 18.89 8.64 -6.78
N HIS A 207 19.43 7.45 -6.47
CA HIS A 207 20.86 7.18 -6.66
C HIS A 207 21.28 7.15 -8.14
N ARG A 208 20.43 6.64 -9.02
CA ARG A 208 20.75 6.55 -10.47
C ARG A 208 20.83 7.94 -11.12
N GLN A 209 20.00 8.89 -10.69
CA GLN A 209 20.03 10.26 -11.23
C GLN A 209 21.19 11.08 -10.68
N SER A 210 21.65 10.83 -9.45
CA SER A 210 22.81 11.54 -8.87
C SER A 210 24.17 11.11 -9.44
N GLN A 211 24.22 10.02 -10.21
CA GLN A 211 25.45 9.47 -10.81
C GLN A 211 25.50 9.63 -12.33
N ALA A 212 24.42 10.13 -12.95
CA ALA A 212 24.33 10.43 -14.37
C ALA A 212 24.59 11.93 -14.61
#